data_AF-A0A845WST1-F1
#
_entry.id   AF-A0A845WST1-F1
#
_cell.length_a   1.000
_cell.length_b   1.000
_cell.length_c   1.000
_cell.angle_alpha   90.00
_cell.angle_beta   90.00
_cell.angle_gamma   90.00
#
_symmetry.space_group_name_H-M   'P 1'
#
loop_
_entity.id
_entity.type
_entity.pdbx_description
1 polymer ?
#
loop_
_entity_poly.entity_id
_entity_poly.type
_entity_poly.pdbx_seq_one_letter_code
_entity_poly.pdbx_strand_id
1 'polypeptide(L)'
;MIPVFIVEEHNEAFLIWHYAVMEKLMLASNNILLHVDEHSDFRSPRLNKSIDALDRTNLTDLYHFTYNELNIENFIIPAIYQGLFKQFYWLQHPYPNLSTTPKSICIYSSDSEGNCLISKTFQKDEVKAKTYFKWLIDPNYQLAQIQNLTVNDEFPDNQFVVLDIDFDYFSCNKELKILQGNLEITEAQYQSFIQDRYHYLRVLLGSGVSSRVEDGKYYLVFKHNPYSSNVSQGQKKVSESEIVKRIKELVGFLENNNVKLQLVCLCRSRISGYTPDDQWKLIEDLLLEQLGEVYDINVMSIDEILADKSLNQPLISSPD
;
A
#
# COMPACT_ATOMS: atom_id res chain seq x y z
N MET A 1 -0.19 -12.55 23.13
CA MET A 1 -1.08 -11.98 22.10
C MET A 1 -0.30 -11.16 21.10
N ILE A 2 -0.41 -11.52 19.82
CA ILE A 2 0.08 -10.77 18.66
C ILE A 2 -0.96 -9.70 18.32
N PRO A 3 -0.57 -8.40 18.22
CA PRO A 3 -1.48 -7.36 17.79
C PRO A 3 -1.89 -7.54 16.32
N VAL A 4 -3.18 -7.43 16.06
CA VAL A 4 -3.79 -7.42 14.72
C VAL A 4 -4.51 -6.08 14.54
N PHE A 5 -4.10 -5.31 13.53
CA PHE A 5 -4.76 -4.05 13.18
C PHE A 5 -5.58 -4.20 11.91
N ILE A 6 -6.84 -3.78 11.95
CA ILE A 6 -7.72 -3.72 10.78
C ILE A 6 -7.75 -2.28 10.27
N VAL A 7 -7.42 -2.10 8.99
CA VAL A 7 -7.43 -0.81 8.26
C VAL A 7 -8.43 -0.85 7.10
N GLU A 8 -8.94 0.30 6.68
CA GLU A 8 -9.88 0.38 5.55
C GLU A 8 -9.15 0.40 4.20
N GLU A 9 -8.08 1.19 4.08
CA GLU A 9 -7.33 1.38 2.84
C GLU A 9 -5.82 1.24 3.08
N HIS A 10 -5.09 0.70 2.11
CA HIS A 10 -3.78 0.11 2.39
C HIS A 10 -2.71 1.11 2.81
N ASN A 11 -2.82 2.37 2.38
CA ASN A 11 -1.91 3.43 2.83
C ASN A 11 -1.92 3.62 4.35
N GLU A 12 -3.02 3.28 5.02
CA GLU A 12 -3.16 3.36 6.48
C GLU A 12 -2.21 2.42 7.23
N ALA A 13 -1.72 1.35 6.56
CA ALA A 13 -0.69 0.48 7.12
C ALA A 13 0.58 1.27 7.50
N PHE A 14 0.92 2.32 6.74
CA PHE A 14 2.04 3.21 7.09
C PHE A 14 1.85 3.82 8.48
N LEU A 15 0.67 4.40 8.76
CA LEU A 15 0.35 4.96 10.07
C LEU A 15 0.43 3.90 11.17
N ILE A 16 -0.13 2.72 10.92
CA ILE A 16 -0.14 1.60 11.87
C ILE A 16 1.28 1.13 12.20
N TRP A 17 2.17 0.99 11.22
CA TRP A 17 3.54 0.56 11.49
C TRP A 17 4.29 1.58 12.35
N HIS A 18 4.11 2.87 12.09
CA HIS A 18 4.71 3.91 12.93
C HIS A 18 4.10 3.95 14.34
N TYR A 19 2.78 3.83 14.46
CA TYR A 19 2.10 3.66 15.74
C TYR A 19 2.65 2.46 16.52
N ALA A 20 2.81 1.31 15.87
CA ALA A 20 3.35 0.11 16.47
C ALA A 20 4.80 0.29 16.96
N VAL A 21 5.62 1.08 16.26
CA VAL A 21 6.96 1.47 16.74
C VAL A 21 6.86 2.32 18.01
N MET A 22 5.97 3.32 18.04
CA MET A 22 5.78 4.20 19.19
C MET A 22 5.31 3.44 20.44
N GLU A 23 4.40 2.48 20.26
CA GLU A 23 3.88 1.61 21.33
C GLU A 23 4.78 0.40 21.62
N LYS A 24 5.97 0.33 21.01
CA LYS A 24 6.98 -0.74 21.17
C LYS A 24 6.47 -2.15 20.81
N LEU A 25 5.46 -2.22 19.96
CA LEU A 25 4.95 -3.46 19.35
C LEU A 25 5.83 -3.90 18.17
N MET A 26 6.47 -2.94 17.50
CA MET A 26 7.34 -3.14 16.33
C MET A 26 8.75 -2.55 16.58
N LEU A 27 9.80 -3.13 15.96
CA LEU A 27 11.14 -2.52 16.03
C LEU A 27 11.18 -1.23 15.21
N ALA A 28 11.99 -0.26 15.61
CA ALA A 28 12.07 1.03 14.92
C ALA A 28 12.71 0.98 13.52
N SER A 29 13.42 -0.10 13.19
CA SER A 29 14.09 -0.29 11.91
C SER A 29 14.44 -1.76 11.62
N ASN A 30 14.77 -2.04 10.36
CA ASN A 30 15.26 -3.34 9.89
C ASN A 30 14.29 -4.52 10.10
N ASN A 31 12.98 -4.25 10.14
CA ASN A 31 11.98 -5.30 10.20
C ASN A 31 11.90 -6.08 8.88
N ILE A 32 11.26 -7.24 8.96
CA ILE A 32 10.86 -8.06 7.82
C ILE A 32 9.38 -7.84 7.58
N LEU A 33 9.02 -7.53 6.34
CA LEU A 33 7.62 -7.43 5.90
C LEU A 33 7.29 -8.65 5.04
N LEU A 34 6.29 -9.42 5.46
CA LEU A 34 5.60 -10.40 4.62
C LEU A 34 4.29 -9.76 4.17
N HIS A 35 4.24 -9.33 2.91
CA HIS A 35 3.12 -8.62 2.32
C HIS A 35 2.39 -9.58 1.38
N VAL A 36 1.11 -9.82 1.66
CA VAL A 36 0.22 -10.76 0.97
C VAL A 36 -0.81 -9.93 0.23
N ASP A 37 -0.64 -9.85 -1.09
CA ASP A 37 -1.37 -8.88 -1.91
C ASP A 37 -1.42 -9.34 -3.38
N GLU A 38 -2.47 -8.96 -4.10
CA GLU A 38 -2.54 -9.13 -5.56
C GLU A 38 -1.63 -8.12 -6.31
N HIS A 39 -1.38 -6.95 -5.70
CA HIS A 39 -0.61 -5.82 -6.19
C HIS A 39 0.71 -5.65 -5.42
N SER A 40 1.58 -4.79 -5.95
CA SER A 40 2.96 -4.67 -5.47
C SER A 40 3.18 -3.53 -4.47
N ASP A 41 2.35 -2.49 -4.55
CA ASP A 41 2.40 -1.20 -3.82
C ASP A 41 3.77 -0.50 -3.72
N PHE A 42 4.63 -0.77 -4.69
CA PHE A 42 5.96 -0.19 -4.82
C PHE A 42 6.02 1.08 -5.67
N ARG A 43 4.89 1.78 -5.93
CA ARG A 43 4.98 3.04 -6.68
C ARG A 43 5.81 4.05 -5.90
N SER A 44 6.70 4.73 -6.61
CA SER A 44 7.46 5.82 -6.02
C SER A 44 6.57 7.08 -5.92
N PRO A 45 6.42 7.67 -4.72
CA PRO A 45 5.60 8.86 -4.55
C PRO A 45 6.33 10.16 -4.95
N ARG A 46 5.53 11.18 -5.29
CA ARG A 46 5.92 12.58 -5.27
C ARG A 46 5.10 13.27 -4.19
N LEU A 47 5.77 13.75 -3.15
CA LEU A 47 5.20 14.24 -1.92
C LEU A 47 5.28 15.77 -1.89
N ASN A 48 4.24 16.42 -1.40
CA ASN A 48 4.26 17.86 -1.11
C ASN A 48 5.01 18.14 0.20
N LYS A 49 4.80 17.29 1.20
CA LYS A 49 5.60 17.26 2.43
C LYS A 49 6.78 16.29 2.31
N SER A 50 7.98 16.76 2.64
CA SER A 50 9.19 15.92 2.69
C SER A 50 9.06 14.77 3.71
N ILE A 51 9.42 13.56 3.30
CA ILE A 51 9.52 12.39 4.21
C ILE A 51 10.67 12.55 5.23
N ASP A 52 11.69 13.33 4.92
CA ASP A 52 12.84 13.60 5.80
C ASP A 52 12.45 14.57 6.92
N ALA A 53 11.49 15.46 6.66
CA ALA A 53 10.94 16.41 7.63
C ALA A 53 9.81 15.83 8.49
N LEU A 54 9.40 14.58 8.26
CA LEU A 54 8.31 13.93 8.99
C LEU A 54 8.73 13.58 10.42
N ASP A 55 8.01 14.12 11.42
CA ASP A 55 8.25 13.74 12.81
C ASP A 55 7.62 12.37 13.10
N ARG A 56 8.47 11.32 12.99
CA ARG A 56 8.08 9.93 13.24
C ARG A 56 7.66 9.61 14.67
N THR A 57 7.79 10.57 15.60
CA THR A 57 7.35 10.43 16.99
C THR A 57 6.03 11.14 17.26
N ASN A 58 5.50 11.85 16.27
CA ASN A 58 4.25 12.58 16.35
C ASN A 58 3.17 11.90 15.49
N LEU A 59 2.23 11.24 16.16
CA LEU A 59 1.17 10.49 15.49
C LEU A 59 0.22 11.38 14.67
N THR A 60 0.01 12.64 15.09
CA THR A 60 -0.78 13.61 14.31
C THR A 60 -0.08 13.95 13.00
N ASP A 61 1.25 14.08 13.04
CA ASP A 61 2.02 14.37 11.84
C ASP A 61 2.01 13.20 10.85
N LEU A 62 2.17 11.99 11.37
CA LEU A 62 2.05 10.74 10.62
C LEU A 62 0.64 10.56 10.04
N TYR A 63 -0.40 10.91 10.79
CA TYR A 63 -1.79 10.88 10.33
C TYR A 63 -1.96 11.77 9.09
N HIS A 64 -1.60 13.05 9.19
CA HIS A 64 -1.73 13.96 8.04
C HIS A 64 -0.86 13.53 6.86
N PHE A 65 0.36 13.06 7.10
CA PHE A 65 1.22 12.56 6.03
C PHE A 65 0.59 11.36 5.31
N THR A 66 0.06 10.39 6.06
CA THR A 66 -0.55 9.17 5.52
C THR A 66 -1.75 9.47 4.63
N TYR A 67 -2.61 10.40 5.04
CA TYR A 67 -3.85 10.68 4.32
C TYR A 67 -3.74 11.79 3.26
N ASN A 68 -2.71 12.66 3.33
CA ASN A 68 -2.53 13.74 2.35
C ASN A 68 -1.46 13.46 1.29
N GLU A 69 -0.46 12.63 1.61
CA GLU A 69 0.70 12.44 0.74
C GLU A 69 0.78 11.02 0.14
N LEU A 70 0.26 10.03 0.86
CA LEU A 70 0.30 8.63 0.45
C LEU A 70 -1.02 8.21 -0.19
N ASN A 71 -0.93 7.18 -1.02
CA ASN A 71 -2.07 6.45 -1.55
C ASN A 71 -1.80 4.95 -1.48
N ILE A 72 -2.83 4.17 -1.77
CA ILE A 72 -2.81 2.71 -1.67
C ILE A 72 -1.70 2.06 -2.50
N GLU A 73 -1.17 2.70 -3.54
CA GLU A 73 -0.15 2.10 -4.41
C GLU A 73 1.30 2.47 -4.02
N ASN A 74 1.53 3.37 -3.05
CA ASN A 74 2.83 4.03 -2.87
C ASN A 74 3.42 4.06 -1.45
N PHE A 75 2.72 3.54 -0.45
CA PHE A 75 3.06 3.69 0.98
C PHE A 75 4.27 2.85 1.43
N ILE A 76 4.58 1.75 0.73
CA ILE A 76 5.71 0.87 1.08
C ILE A 76 7.07 1.54 0.81
N ILE A 77 7.19 2.30 -0.27
CA ILE A 77 8.46 2.95 -0.66
C ILE A 77 8.96 3.92 0.42
N PRO A 78 8.13 4.84 0.96
CA PRO A 78 8.48 5.65 2.13
C PRO A 78 8.89 4.84 3.36
N ALA A 79 8.20 3.75 3.67
CA ALA A 79 8.52 2.91 4.84
C ALA A 79 9.91 2.28 4.72
N ILE A 80 10.27 1.77 3.53
CA ILE A 80 11.63 1.27 3.26
C ILE A 80 12.65 2.42 3.29
N TYR A 81 12.33 3.57 2.70
CA TYR A 81 13.21 4.74 2.70
C TYR A 81 13.52 5.26 4.11
N GLN A 82 12.57 5.14 5.05
CA GLN A 82 12.81 5.47 6.46
C GLN A 82 13.51 4.35 7.25
N GLY A 83 13.92 3.26 6.57
CA GLY A 83 14.63 2.12 7.14
C GLY A 83 13.75 1.21 8.01
N LEU A 84 12.42 1.36 7.95
CA LEU A 84 11.49 0.57 8.75
C LEU A 84 11.57 -0.91 8.39
N PHE A 85 11.68 -1.20 7.09
CA PHE A 85 11.85 -2.54 6.54
C PHE A 85 13.13 -2.67 5.74
N LYS A 86 13.84 -3.79 5.93
CA LYS A 86 15.08 -4.12 5.19
C LYS A 86 14.92 -5.37 4.32
N GLN A 87 13.95 -6.21 4.64
CA GLN A 87 13.63 -7.42 3.90
C GLN A 87 12.13 -7.44 3.64
N PHE A 88 11.77 -7.73 2.39
CA PHE A 88 10.40 -7.77 1.92
C PHE A 88 10.15 -9.09 1.21
N TYR A 89 9.05 -9.74 1.57
CA TYR A 89 8.53 -10.91 0.91
C TYR A 89 7.15 -10.58 0.35
N TRP A 90 7.03 -10.59 -0.98
CA TRP A 90 5.74 -10.43 -1.64
C TRP A 90 5.13 -11.81 -1.88
N LEU A 91 4.15 -12.20 -1.06
CA LEU A 91 3.41 -13.42 -1.28
C LEU A 91 2.25 -13.14 -2.23
N GLN A 92 2.29 -13.77 -3.39
CA GLN A 92 1.33 -13.60 -4.46
C GLN A 92 0.85 -14.97 -4.98
N HIS A 93 -0.20 -14.96 -5.80
CA HIS A 93 -0.68 -16.19 -6.43
C HIS A 93 0.38 -16.80 -7.36
N PRO A 94 0.38 -18.14 -7.51
CA PRO A 94 1.29 -18.82 -8.43
C PRO A 94 0.92 -18.48 -9.88
N TYR A 95 1.68 -17.57 -10.49
CA TYR A 95 1.58 -17.24 -11.92
C TYR A 95 2.67 -17.95 -12.73
N PRO A 96 2.37 -18.31 -14.00
CA PRO A 96 3.40 -18.80 -14.91
C PRO A 96 4.55 -17.79 -15.03
N ASN A 97 5.78 -18.27 -14.84
CA ASN A 97 7.02 -17.47 -14.89
C ASN A 97 7.22 -16.46 -13.75
N LEU A 98 6.52 -16.62 -12.61
CA LEU A 98 6.86 -15.85 -11.42
C LEU A 98 8.30 -16.17 -10.99
N SER A 99 9.16 -15.16 -11.01
CA SER A 99 10.53 -15.29 -10.49
C SER A 99 10.50 -15.11 -8.97
N THR A 100 10.88 -16.15 -8.24
CA THR A 100 11.09 -16.14 -6.78
C THR A 100 12.54 -15.81 -6.41
N THR A 101 13.37 -15.42 -7.39
CA THR A 101 14.77 -15.07 -7.16
C THR A 101 14.85 -13.74 -6.38
N PRO A 102 15.59 -13.70 -5.26
CA PRO A 102 15.78 -12.46 -4.51
C PRO A 102 16.40 -11.34 -5.34
N LYS A 103 15.91 -10.12 -5.14
CA LYS A 103 16.39 -8.89 -5.74
C LYS A 103 16.74 -7.89 -4.65
N SER A 104 17.60 -6.94 -4.96
CA SER A 104 17.82 -5.77 -4.12
C SER A 104 17.01 -4.59 -4.68
N ILE A 105 16.50 -3.74 -3.81
CA ILE A 105 15.91 -2.45 -4.16
C ILE A 105 16.74 -1.33 -3.53
N CYS A 106 17.01 -0.28 -4.31
CA CYS A 106 17.60 0.96 -3.85
C CYS A 106 16.55 2.07 -3.93
N ILE A 107 16.39 2.82 -2.85
CA ILE A 107 15.48 3.95 -2.77
C ILE A 107 16.27 5.18 -2.34
N TYR A 108 16.09 6.30 -3.04
CA TYR A 108 16.80 7.56 -2.77
C TYR A 108 15.90 8.76 -3.13
N SER A 109 16.24 9.95 -2.63
CA SER A 109 15.51 11.16 -2.99
C SER A 109 16.18 11.87 -4.15
N SER A 110 15.48 12.00 -5.26
CA SER A 110 16.05 12.59 -6.49
C SER A 110 16.22 14.10 -6.44
N ASP A 111 15.52 14.77 -5.53
CA ASP A 111 15.66 16.19 -5.20
C ASP A 111 16.55 16.44 -3.97
N SER A 112 17.04 15.38 -3.31
CA SER A 112 17.80 15.45 -2.05
C SER A 112 17.06 16.13 -0.87
N GLU A 113 15.75 16.30 -0.98
CA GLU A 113 14.90 16.94 0.05
C GLU A 113 13.83 15.99 0.61
N GLY A 114 13.72 14.76 0.10
CA GLY A 114 12.74 13.77 0.54
C GLY A 114 11.34 13.94 -0.08
N ASN A 115 11.18 14.78 -1.11
CA ASN A 115 9.89 15.00 -1.77
C ASN A 115 9.67 14.09 -2.98
N CYS A 116 10.73 13.69 -3.68
CA CYS A 116 10.64 12.87 -4.89
C CYS A 116 11.49 11.61 -4.76
N LEU A 117 10.89 10.56 -4.19
CA LEU A 117 11.54 9.26 -4.04
C LEU A 117 11.64 8.55 -5.40
N ILE A 118 12.73 7.83 -5.60
CA ILE A 118 12.91 6.94 -6.75
C ILE A 118 13.34 5.58 -6.24
N SER A 119 12.63 4.54 -6.68
CA SER A 119 12.98 3.15 -6.39
C SER A 119 13.53 2.42 -7.63
N LYS A 120 14.56 1.60 -7.43
CA LYS A 120 15.15 0.77 -8.50
C LYS A 120 15.54 -0.61 -7.99
N THR A 121 15.06 -1.65 -8.67
CA THR A 121 15.39 -3.05 -8.37
C THR A 121 16.52 -3.57 -9.25
N PHE A 122 17.42 -4.37 -8.70
CA PHE A 122 18.53 -5.00 -9.41
C PHE A 122 18.88 -6.36 -8.80
N GLN A 123 19.58 -7.21 -9.56
CA GLN A 123 20.06 -8.50 -9.06
C GLN A 123 21.40 -8.33 -8.32
N LYS A 124 21.59 -9.10 -7.24
CA LYS A 124 22.75 -9.00 -6.35
C LYS A 124 24.11 -9.17 -7.06
N ASP A 125 24.14 -9.94 -8.15
CA ASP A 125 25.35 -10.23 -8.93
C ASP A 125 25.71 -9.16 -9.98
N GLU A 126 24.96 -8.05 -10.06
CA GLU A 126 25.44 -6.89 -10.80
C GLU A 126 26.59 -6.22 -10.03
N VAL A 127 27.80 -6.79 -10.12
CA VAL A 127 29.06 -6.12 -9.78
C VAL A 127 29.19 -4.77 -10.53
N LYS A 128 28.40 -4.57 -11.60
CA LYS A 128 28.23 -3.30 -12.34
C LYS A 128 27.35 -2.27 -11.63
N ALA A 129 26.49 -2.66 -10.69
CA ALA A 129 25.64 -1.75 -9.91
C ALA A 129 26.49 -0.68 -9.20
N LYS A 130 27.55 -1.11 -8.49
CA LYS A 130 28.41 -0.20 -7.73
C LYS A 130 29.20 0.81 -8.60
N THR A 131 29.36 0.55 -9.90
CA THR A 131 30.17 1.39 -10.80
C THR A 131 29.34 2.35 -11.67
N TYR A 132 28.03 2.12 -11.82
CA TYR A 132 27.16 2.95 -12.68
C TYR A 132 26.22 3.90 -11.92
N PHE A 133 26.16 3.81 -10.59
CA PHE A 133 25.07 4.41 -9.83
C PHE A 133 25.45 5.75 -9.20
N LYS A 134 25.08 6.84 -9.90
CA LYS A 134 25.07 8.21 -9.37
C LYS A 134 24.24 8.38 -8.09
N TRP A 135 23.33 7.46 -7.76
CA TRP A 135 22.54 7.52 -6.51
C TRP A 135 23.28 6.98 -5.28
N LEU A 136 24.42 6.29 -5.42
CA LEU A 136 25.34 6.04 -4.29
C LEU A 136 26.05 7.33 -3.82
N ILE A 137 25.79 8.46 -4.49
CA ILE A 137 26.23 9.79 -4.11
C ILE A 137 25.22 10.46 -3.17
N ASP A 138 23.95 10.05 -3.18
CA ASP A 138 22.99 10.48 -2.17
C ASP A 138 23.37 9.80 -0.84
N PRO A 139 23.76 10.54 0.21
CA PRO A 139 24.11 9.94 1.49
C PRO A 139 22.91 9.25 2.18
N ASN A 140 21.67 9.55 1.78
CA ASN A 140 20.45 9.11 2.44
C ASN A 140 19.76 7.93 1.74
N TYR A 141 20.40 7.30 0.74
CA TYR A 141 19.82 6.12 0.09
C TYR A 141 19.58 4.97 1.07
N GLN A 142 18.54 4.18 0.82
CA GLN A 142 18.27 2.92 1.51
C GLN A 142 18.33 1.72 0.58
N LEU A 143 18.80 0.60 1.13
CA LEU A 143 18.81 -0.70 0.47
C LEU A 143 17.94 -1.69 1.24
N ALA A 144 17.07 -2.36 0.51
CA ALA A 144 16.33 -3.51 1.01
C ALA A 144 16.42 -4.69 0.04
N GLN A 145 16.06 -5.87 0.53
CA GLN A 145 15.89 -7.06 -0.29
C GLN A 145 14.41 -7.31 -0.53
N ILE A 146 14.07 -7.75 -1.74
CA ILE A 146 12.71 -8.11 -2.15
C ILE A 146 12.76 -9.52 -2.73
N GLN A 147 11.85 -10.38 -2.31
CA GLN A 147 11.68 -11.71 -2.87
C GLN A 147 10.19 -11.99 -3.05
N ASN A 148 9.80 -12.49 -4.23
CA ASN A 148 8.45 -12.96 -4.45
C ASN A 148 8.33 -14.40 -3.92
N LEU A 149 7.18 -14.71 -3.32
CA LEU A 149 6.80 -16.01 -2.78
C LEU A 149 5.40 -16.37 -3.24
N THR A 150 5.08 -17.65 -3.11
CA THR A 150 3.74 -18.23 -3.21
C THR A 150 3.50 -19.09 -1.98
N VAL A 151 2.24 -19.49 -1.75
CA VAL A 151 1.89 -20.45 -0.68
C VAL A 151 2.57 -21.82 -0.79
N ASN A 152 3.18 -22.13 -1.94
CA ASN A 152 3.90 -23.39 -2.17
C ASN A 152 5.40 -23.31 -1.88
N ASP A 153 5.93 -22.11 -1.61
CA ASP A 153 7.34 -21.91 -1.32
C ASP A 153 7.63 -22.13 0.18
N GLU A 154 8.91 -22.38 0.50
CA GLU A 154 9.38 -22.31 1.88
C GLU A 154 9.62 -20.84 2.26
N PHE A 155 9.24 -20.46 3.49
CA PHE A 155 9.57 -19.15 4.02
C PHE A 155 11.05 -19.12 4.42
N PRO A 156 11.87 -18.24 3.83
CA PRO A 156 13.33 -18.35 3.94
C PRO A 156 13.92 -17.74 5.23
N ASP A 157 13.11 -17.11 6.08
CA ASP A 157 13.56 -16.44 7.31
C ASP A 157 12.94 -17.09 8.56
N ASN A 158 13.62 -16.98 9.70
CA ASN A 158 13.18 -17.52 10.98
C ASN A 158 13.04 -16.45 12.09
N GLN A 159 13.19 -15.18 11.71
CA GLN A 159 13.02 -14.01 12.57
C GLN A 159 11.54 -13.63 12.70
N PHE A 160 11.29 -12.64 13.56
CA PHE A 160 9.98 -12.04 13.69
C PHE A 160 9.63 -11.18 12.47
N VAL A 161 8.37 -11.28 12.03
CA VAL A 161 7.86 -10.69 10.79
C VAL A 161 6.65 -9.83 11.09
N VAL A 162 6.55 -8.69 10.41
CA VAL A 162 5.32 -7.93 10.25
C VAL A 162 4.56 -8.53 9.07
N LEU A 163 3.37 -9.06 9.33
CA LEU A 163 2.48 -9.60 8.32
C LEU A 163 1.51 -8.49 7.89
N ASP A 164 1.44 -8.24 6.60
CA ASP A 164 0.54 -7.27 5.99
C ASP A 164 -0.28 -7.99 4.92
N ILE A 165 -1.59 -7.97 5.05
CA ILE A 165 -2.50 -8.71 4.16
C ILE A 165 -3.53 -7.74 3.61
N ASP A 166 -3.59 -7.60 2.29
CA ASP A 166 -4.75 -7.02 1.61
C ASP A 166 -5.75 -8.12 1.24
N PHE A 167 -7.04 -7.83 1.45
CA PHE A 167 -8.11 -8.76 1.16
C PHE A 167 -8.30 -9.01 -0.34
N ASP A 168 -7.82 -8.13 -1.19
CA ASP A 168 -7.88 -8.31 -2.63
C ASP A 168 -7.07 -9.53 -3.12
N TYR A 169 -6.09 -9.99 -2.33
CA TYR A 169 -5.41 -11.28 -2.51
C TYR A 169 -6.42 -12.43 -2.55
N PHE A 170 -7.45 -12.41 -1.70
CA PHE A 170 -8.45 -13.48 -1.66
C PHE A 170 -9.51 -13.34 -2.75
N SER A 171 -9.88 -12.10 -3.10
CA SER A 171 -10.83 -11.81 -4.19
C SER A 171 -10.71 -10.35 -4.62
N CYS A 172 -10.42 -10.10 -5.90
CA CYS A 172 -10.15 -8.75 -6.42
C CYS A 172 -11.09 -8.35 -7.58
N ASN A 173 -11.63 -7.13 -7.56
CA ASN A 173 -12.42 -6.57 -8.65
C ASN A 173 -11.55 -6.21 -9.86
N LYS A 174 -11.89 -6.79 -11.02
CA LYS A 174 -11.15 -6.56 -12.28
C LYS A 174 -11.43 -5.18 -12.90
N GLU A 175 -12.70 -4.81 -12.88
CA GLU A 175 -13.14 -3.46 -13.17
C GLU A 175 -13.20 -2.79 -11.82
N LEU A 176 -12.11 -2.12 -11.49
CA LEU A 176 -12.15 -1.16 -10.41
C LEU A 176 -13.41 -0.32 -10.65
N LYS A 177 -14.32 -0.29 -9.67
CA LYS A 177 -15.14 0.90 -9.45
C LYS A 177 -14.18 2.00 -9.00
N ILE A 178 -13.19 2.31 -9.85
CA ILE A 178 -12.30 3.43 -9.69
C ILE A 178 -13.23 4.55 -9.31
N LEU A 179 -12.88 5.23 -8.23
CA LEU A 179 -13.41 6.52 -7.82
C LEU A 179 -13.59 7.40 -9.07
N GLN A 180 -14.67 7.19 -9.82
CA GLN A 180 -15.19 8.08 -10.83
C GLN A 180 -15.82 9.17 -10.01
N GLY A 181 -14.95 9.98 -9.41
CA GLY A 181 -15.34 11.17 -8.69
C GLY A 181 -15.91 12.11 -9.74
N ASN A 182 -17.23 12.28 -9.71
CA ASN A 182 -17.83 13.44 -10.32
C ASN A 182 -17.60 14.59 -9.35
N LEU A 183 -16.63 15.44 -9.64
CA LEU A 183 -16.45 16.67 -8.89
C LEU A 183 -17.41 17.71 -9.45
N GLU A 184 -18.45 18.05 -8.69
CA GLU A 184 -19.33 19.15 -9.04
C GLU A 184 -18.50 20.45 -9.05
N ILE A 185 -18.56 21.19 -10.15
CA ILE A 185 -17.85 22.44 -10.35
C ILE A 185 -18.83 23.53 -10.77
N THR A 186 -18.41 24.78 -10.63
CA THR A 186 -19.21 25.91 -11.13
C THR A 186 -19.28 25.91 -12.65
N GLU A 187 -20.33 26.53 -13.20
CA GLU A 187 -20.46 26.73 -14.65
C GLU A 187 -19.24 27.45 -15.25
N ALA A 188 -18.72 28.46 -14.56
CA ALA A 188 -17.55 29.21 -15.01
C ALA A 188 -16.31 28.32 -15.16
N GLN A 189 -16.07 27.43 -14.18
CA GLN A 189 -14.98 26.45 -14.26
C GLN A 189 -15.20 25.44 -15.39
N TYR A 190 -16.44 25.02 -15.62
CA TYR A 190 -16.77 24.10 -16.71
C TYR A 190 -16.48 24.73 -18.07
N GLN A 191 -16.95 25.97 -18.28
CA GLN A 191 -16.68 26.73 -19.50
C GLN A 191 -15.18 26.93 -19.71
N SER A 192 -14.43 27.24 -18.64
CA SER A 192 -12.96 27.32 -18.71
C SER A 192 -12.34 26.00 -19.20
N PHE A 193 -12.76 24.85 -18.65
CA PHE A 193 -12.22 23.54 -19.04
C PHE A 193 -12.52 23.14 -20.49
N ILE A 194 -13.74 23.41 -20.98
CA ILE A 194 -14.14 22.99 -22.34
C ILE A 194 -13.66 23.95 -23.44
N GLN A 195 -13.46 25.23 -23.13
CA GLN A 195 -13.04 26.24 -24.11
C GLN A 195 -11.51 26.37 -24.20
N ASP A 196 -10.78 26.18 -23.09
CA ASP A 196 -9.32 26.26 -23.09
C ASP A 196 -8.70 24.93 -23.54
N ARG A 197 -8.19 24.92 -24.78
CA ARG A 197 -7.47 23.78 -25.34
C ARG A 197 -6.16 23.45 -24.59
N TYR A 198 -5.63 24.38 -23.79
CA TYR A 198 -4.43 24.23 -22.97
C TYR A 198 -4.72 24.19 -21.47
N HIS A 199 -5.98 23.94 -21.09
CA HIS A 199 -6.35 23.86 -19.68
C HIS A 199 -5.43 22.90 -18.93
N TYR A 200 -4.89 23.33 -17.78
CA TYR A 200 -3.83 22.59 -17.07
C TYR A 200 -4.22 21.14 -16.76
N LEU A 201 -5.47 20.87 -16.36
CA LEU A 201 -5.97 19.50 -16.15
C LEU A 201 -5.91 18.64 -17.42
N ARG A 202 -6.19 19.21 -18.60
CA ARG A 202 -6.10 18.49 -19.88
C ARG A 202 -4.64 18.19 -20.24
N VAL A 203 -3.74 19.13 -19.96
CA VAL A 203 -2.30 18.96 -20.19
C VAL A 203 -1.72 17.90 -19.26
N LEU A 204 -2.11 17.91 -17.99
CA LEU A 204 -1.58 16.98 -16.97
C LEU A 204 -2.20 15.58 -17.06
N LEU A 205 -3.53 15.50 -17.21
CA LEU A 205 -4.27 14.24 -17.09
C LEU A 205 -4.68 13.64 -18.44
N GLY A 206 -4.66 14.42 -19.53
CA GLY A 206 -5.06 13.96 -20.85
C GLY A 206 -6.47 13.38 -20.87
N SER A 207 -6.58 12.10 -21.27
CA SER A 207 -7.84 11.34 -21.26
C SER A 207 -8.32 10.94 -19.84
N GLY A 208 -7.51 11.16 -18.81
CA GLY A 208 -7.85 10.92 -17.41
C GLY A 208 -8.81 11.95 -16.80
N VAL A 209 -9.17 12.99 -17.55
CA VAL A 209 -10.19 13.96 -17.13
C VAL A 209 -11.16 14.24 -18.28
N SER A 210 -12.43 14.29 -17.96
CA SER A 210 -13.51 14.66 -18.88
C SER A 210 -14.54 15.52 -18.15
N SER A 211 -15.55 16.00 -18.86
CA SER A 211 -16.58 16.85 -18.28
C SER A 211 -17.97 16.34 -18.61
N ARG A 212 -18.92 16.48 -17.68
CA ARG A 212 -20.33 16.07 -17.86
C ARG A 212 -21.25 17.20 -17.38
N VAL A 213 -22.41 17.32 -18.02
CA VAL A 213 -23.53 18.14 -17.55
C VAL A 213 -24.70 17.21 -17.29
N GLU A 214 -25.31 17.31 -16.12
CA GLU A 214 -26.41 16.45 -15.69
C GLU A 214 -27.31 17.27 -14.76
N ASP A 215 -28.62 17.28 -15.04
CA ASP A 215 -29.63 18.02 -14.25
C ASP A 215 -29.27 19.49 -13.93
N GLY A 216 -28.67 20.19 -14.90
CA GLY A 216 -28.27 21.59 -14.75
C GLY A 216 -27.01 21.81 -13.90
N LYS A 217 -26.33 20.74 -13.50
CA LYS A 217 -25.07 20.77 -12.77
C LYS A 217 -23.90 20.40 -13.68
N TYR A 218 -22.73 20.92 -13.35
CA TYR A 218 -21.52 20.77 -14.15
C TYR A 218 -20.50 19.95 -13.37
N TYR A 219 -19.86 18.99 -14.03
CA TYR A 219 -18.95 18.05 -13.39
C TYR A 219 -17.64 17.92 -14.16
N LEU A 220 -16.54 17.79 -13.43
CA LEU A 220 -15.34 17.12 -13.91
C LEU A 220 -15.42 15.65 -13.51
N VAL A 221 -15.22 14.78 -14.51
CA VAL A 221 -15.22 13.33 -14.35
C VAL A 221 -13.77 12.87 -14.50
N PHE A 222 -13.18 12.50 -13.37
CA PHE A 222 -11.84 11.92 -13.35
C PHE A 222 -11.94 10.45 -13.66
N LYS A 223 -11.22 10.03 -14.70
CA LYS A 223 -11.00 8.64 -15.02
C LYS A 223 -9.59 8.34 -14.59
N HIS A 224 -9.41 7.39 -13.68
CA HIS A 224 -8.06 6.93 -13.42
C HIS A 224 -7.44 6.48 -14.74
N ASN A 225 -6.25 7.02 -15.00
CA ASN A 225 -5.52 6.72 -16.21
C ASN A 225 -4.77 5.39 -15.97
N PRO A 226 -5.14 4.30 -16.65
CA PRO A 226 -4.59 2.95 -16.40
C PRO A 226 -3.14 2.78 -16.88
N TYR A 227 -2.34 3.84 -16.93
CA TYR A 227 -0.88 3.67 -16.91
C TYR A 227 -0.38 3.13 -15.56
N SER A 228 -1.30 2.79 -14.63
CA SER A 228 -0.98 2.07 -13.41
C SER A 228 -1.15 0.55 -13.54
N SER A 229 -0.03 -0.13 -13.31
CA SER A 229 0.16 -1.57 -13.11
C SER A 229 0.06 -2.43 -14.38
N ASN A 230 1.09 -3.23 -14.62
CA ASN A 230 0.90 -4.51 -15.28
C ASN A 230 -0.13 -5.24 -14.41
N VAL A 231 -1.42 -5.09 -14.71
CA VAL A 231 -2.49 -5.84 -14.06
C VAL A 231 -2.02 -7.29 -14.16
N SER A 232 -1.65 -7.84 -13.01
CA SER A 232 -1.32 -9.23 -12.88
C SER A 232 -2.43 -10.01 -13.59
N GLN A 233 -2.06 -11.05 -14.32
CA GLN A 233 -3.03 -11.90 -15.03
C GLN A 233 -3.91 -12.72 -14.03
N GLY A 234 -4.01 -12.25 -12.79
CA GLY A 234 -4.67 -12.77 -11.62
C GLY A 234 -6.17 -12.65 -11.58
N GLN A 235 -6.76 -13.53 -10.80
CA GLN A 235 -8.17 -13.87 -10.91
C GLN A 235 -9.08 -12.76 -10.38
N LYS A 236 -9.97 -12.37 -11.28
CA LYS A 236 -11.26 -11.71 -11.02
C LYS A 236 -11.92 -12.26 -9.75
N LYS A 237 -12.72 -11.43 -9.09
CA LYS A 237 -13.70 -11.79 -8.06
C LYS A 237 -14.11 -13.26 -8.13
N VAL A 238 -13.78 -14.01 -7.07
CA VAL A 238 -13.91 -15.47 -7.02
C VAL A 238 -15.12 -15.92 -6.19
N SER A 239 -15.42 -17.22 -6.21
CA SER A 239 -16.48 -17.80 -5.36
C SER A 239 -16.05 -17.87 -3.89
N GLU A 240 -17.02 -17.90 -2.97
CA GLU A 240 -16.75 -18.07 -1.53
C GLU A 240 -15.91 -19.33 -1.24
N SER A 241 -16.14 -20.43 -1.98
CA SER A 241 -15.34 -21.65 -1.84
C SER A 241 -13.85 -21.44 -2.16
N GLU A 242 -13.54 -20.60 -3.14
CA GLU A 242 -12.15 -20.28 -3.50
C GLU A 242 -11.55 -19.32 -2.48
N ILE A 243 -12.33 -18.36 -1.95
CA ILE A 243 -11.90 -17.51 -0.82
C ILE A 243 -11.48 -18.37 0.37
N VAL A 244 -12.36 -19.29 0.80
CA VAL A 244 -12.08 -20.21 1.92
C VAL A 244 -10.82 -21.02 1.67
N LYS A 245 -10.64 -21.52 0.44
CA LYS A 245 -9.44 -22.28 0.05
C LYS A 245 -8.18 -21.42 0.15
N ARG A 246 -8.17 -20.21 -0.40
CA ARG A 246 -7.01 -19.30 -0.37
C ARG A 246 -6.63 -18.89 1.05
N ILE A 247 -7.62 -18.64 1.92
CA ILE A 247 -7.37 -18.38 3.35
C ILE A 247 -6.68 -19.58 4.00
N LYS A 248 -7.19 -20.79 3.76
CA LYS A 248 -6.57 -22.04 4.28
C LYS A 248 -5.15 -22.24 3.77
N GLU A 249 -4.90 -21.97 2.49
CA GLU A 249 -3.58 -22.08 1.89
C GLU A 249 -2.60 -21.07 2.51
N LEU A 250 -3.03 -19.82 2.73
CA LEU A 250 -2.21 -18.81 3.40
C LEU A 250 -1.91 -19.17 4.85
N VAL A 251 -2.94 -19.51 5.64
CA VAL A 251 -2.77 -19.88 7.05
C VAL A 251 -1.93 -21.15 7.19
N GLY A 252 -2.16 -22.14 6.32
CA GLY A 252 -1.33 -23.33 6.23
C GLY A 252 0.12 -23.02 5.85
N PHE A 253 0.37 -22.06 4.94
CA PHE A 253 1.73 -21.59 4.65
C PHE A 253 2.39 -20.99 5.91
N LEU A 254 1.68 -20.15 6.67
CA LEU A 254 2.21 -19.53 7.89
C LEU A 254 2.54 -20.59 8.96
N GLU A 255 1.62 -21.54 9.19
CA GLU A 255 1.77 -22.63 10.15
C GLU A 255 2.91 -23.59 9.76
N ASN A 256 2.89 -24.11 8.53
CA ASN A 256 3.87 -25.08 8.07
C ASN A 256 5.31 -24.52 8.08
N ASN A 257 5.45 -23.23 7.81
CA ASN A 257 6.74 -22.55 7.85
C ASN A 257 7.12 -22.01 9.25
N ASN A 258 6.27 -22.20 10.26
CA ASN A 258 6.46 -21.68 11.61
C ASN A 258 6.78 -20.17 11.62
N VAL A 259 6.06 -19.39 10.82
CA VAL A 259 6.30 -17.94 10.68
C VAL A 259 6.06 -17.26 12.03
N LYS A 260 7.06 -16.54 12.52
CA LYS A 260 6.98 -15.83 13.81
C LYS A 260 6.44 -14.44 13.59
N LEU A 261 5.20 -14.21 14.00
CA LEU A 261 4.55 -12.91 13.84
C LEU A 261 4.91 -11.97 14.99
N GLN A 262 5.31 -10.75 14.65
CA GLN A 262 5.41 -9.63 15.58
C GLN A 262 4.11 -8.83 15.63
N LEU A 263 3.50 -8.66 14.46
CA LEU A 263 2.41 -7.74 14.19
C LEU A 263 1.67 -8.23 12.93
N VAL A 264 0.34 -8.04 12.89
CA VAL A 264 -0.47 -8.24 11.69
C VAL A 264 -1.21 -6.96 11.35
N CYS A 265 -1.21 -6.58 10.07
CA CYS A 265 -2.04 -5.54 9.48
C CYS A 265 -2.96 -6.20 8.44
N LEU A 266 -4.27 -5.97 8.57
CA LEU A 266 -5.30 -6.50 7.67
C LEU A 266 -5.99 -5.32 6.98
N CYS A 267 -5.84 -5.21 5.67
CA CYS A 267 -6.44 -4.17 4.85
C CYS A 267 -7.71 -4.69 4.16
N ARG A 268 -8.82 -3.94 4.33
CA ARG A 268 -10.09 -4.27 3.69
C ARG A 268 -10.11 -3.91 2.21
N SER A 269 -9.48 -2.81 1.80
CA SER A 269 -9.48 -2.25 0.45
C SER A 269 -10.88 -2.15 -0.18
N ARG A 270 -11.85 -1.77 0.65
CA ARG A 270 -13.28 -1.74 0.31
C ARG A 270 -13.69 -0.41 -0.35
N ILE A 271 -13.14 0.71 0.12
CA ILE A 271 -13.54 2.05 -0.33
C ILE A 271 -12.94 2.35 -1.71
N SER A 272 -11.70 1.93 -1.95
CA SER A 272 -11.07 1.94 -3.29
C SER A 272 -11.71 0.95 -4.26
N GLY A 273 -12.39 -0.07 -3.72
CA GLY A 273 -13.15 -1.06 -4.47
C GLY A 273 -12.30 -2.17 -5.08
N TYR A 274 -11.07 -2.39 -4.58
CA TYR A 274 -10.26 -3.55 -4.95
C TYR A 274 -10.88 -4.84 -4.39
N THR A 275 -11.24 -4.86 -3.11
CA THR A 275 -11.99 -5.96 -2.51
C THR A 275 -13.49 -5.81 -2.81
N PRO A 276 -14.19 -6.87 -3.27
CA PRO A 276 -15.63 -6.81 -3.52
C PRO A 276 -16.46 -6.45 -2.27
N ASP A 277 -17.37 -5.46 -2.43
CA ASP A 277 -18.26 -4.93 -1.39
C ASP A 277 -19.08 -6.01 -0.65
N ASP A 278 -19.38 -7.11 -1.34
CA ASP A 278 -20.17 -8.24 -0.85
C ASP A 278 -19.31 -9.40 -0.32
N GLN A 279 -17.98 -9.29 -0.31
CA GLN A 279 -17.08 -10.37 0.12
C GLN A 279 -16.08 -9.98 1.22
N TRP A 280 -15.75 -8.69 1.39
CA TRP A 280 -14.76 -8.25 2.39
C TRP A 280 -15.06 -8.75 3.81
N LYS A 281 -16.34 -8.75 4.22
CA LYS A 281 -16.73 -9.17 5.57
C LYS A 281 -16.53 -10.67 5.79
N LEU A 282 -16.88 -11.48 4.79
CA LEU A 282 -16.64 -12.91 4.81
C LEU A 282 -15.15 -13.22 4.90
N ILE A 283 -14.32 -12.51 4.12
CA ILE A 283 -12.87 -12.65 4.15
C ILE A 283 -12.32 -12.32 5.55
N GLU A 284 -12.72 -11.17 6.11
CA GLU A 284 -12.31 -10.74 7.45
C GLU A 284 -12.62 -11.77 8.52
N ASP A 285 -13.89 -12.22 8.59
CA ASP A 285 -14.34 -13.13 9.63
C ASP A 285 -13.61 -14.46 9.58
N LEU A 286 -13.49 -15.05 8.38
CA LEU A 286 -12.81 -16.33 8.18
C LEU A 286 -11.30 -16.24 8.41
N LEU A 287 -10.68 -15.13 8.02
CA LEU A 287 -9.24 -14.93 8.19
C LEU A 287 -8.90 -14.74 9.67
N LEU A 288 -9.66 -13.94 10.40
CA LEU A 288 -9.48 -13.76 11.84
C LEU A 288 -9.71 -15.05 12.61
N GLU A 289 -10.74 -15.83 12.26
CA GLU A 289 -11.01 -17.13 12.85
C GLU A 289 -9.81 -18.07 12.67
N GLN A 290 -9.34 -18.29 11.43
CA GLN A 290 -8.25 -19.22 11.15
C GLN A 290 -6.89 -18.72 11.66
N LEU A 291 -6.62 -17.41 11.62
CA LEU A 291 -5.42 -16.86 12.26
C LEU A 291 -5.45 -17.09 13.78
N GLY A 292 -6.62 -16.97 14.41
CA GLY A 292 -6.82 -17.20 15.84
C GLY A 292 -6.66 -18.67 16.27
N GLU A 293 -6.82 -19.61 15.34
CA GLU A 293 -6.54 -21.04 15.60
C GLU A 293 -5.03 -21.33 15.69
N VAL A 294 -4.21 -20.58 14.95
CA VAL A 294 -2.75 -20.77 14.88
C VAL A 294 -2.00 -19.83 15.82
N TYR A 295 -2.51 -18.61 16.00
CA TYR A 295 -1.87 -17.54 16.75
C TYR A 295 -2.78 -16.99 17.85
N ASP A 296 -2.20 -16.77 19.03
CA ASP A 296 -2.85 -16.01 20.09
C ASP A 296 -2.89 -14.51 19.68
N ILE A 297 -4.02 -14.04 19.16
CA ILE A 297 -4.17 -12.69 18.56
C ILE A 297 -5.01 -11.73 19.42
N ASN A 298 -4.75 -10.43 19.27
CA ASN A 298 -5.57 -9.35 19.83
C ASN A 298 -5.90 -8.32 18.75
N VAL A 299 -7.18 -8.20 18.41
CA VAL A 299 -7.67 -7.40 17.28
C VAL A 299 -8.03 -5.99 17.72
N MET A 300 -7.61 -5.00 16.94
CA MET A 300 -7.94 -3.59 17.08
C MET A 300 -8.22 -2.99 15.70
N SER A 301 -9.18 -2.08 15.59
CA SER A 301 -9.40 -1.31 14.38
C SER A 301 -8.61 -0.01 14.40
N ILE A 302 -8.29 0.53 13.21
CA ILE A 302 -7.68 1.86 13.10
C ILE A 302 -8.58 2.94 13.71
N ASP A 303 -9.90 2.83 13.55
CA ASP A 303 -10.87 3.78 14.11
C ASP A 303 -10.79 3.84 15.64
N GLU A 304 -10.60 2.70 16.32
CA GLU A 304 -10.40 2.68 17.77
C GLU A 304 -9.13 3.42 18.19
N ILE A 305 -8.04 3.29 17.42
CA ILE A 305 -6.78 4.00 17.66
C ILE A 305 -6.95 5.49 17.42
N LEU A 306 -7.57 5.86 16.30
CA LEU A 306 -7.82 7.27 15.96
C LEU A 306 -8.72 7.93 17.00
N ALA A 307 -9.75 7.23 17.48
CA ALA A 307 -10.61 7.70 18.55
C ALA A 307 -9.85 7.87 19.88
N ASP A 308 -9.07 6.87 20.31
CA ASP A 308 -8.27 6.92 21.55
C ASP A 308 -7.26 8.08 21.52
N LYS A 309 -6.60 8.28 20.37
CA LYS A 309 -5.60 9.33 20.18
C LYS A 309 -6.19 10.68 19.79
N SER A 310 -7.52 10.80 19.71
CA SER A 310 -8.25 12.02 19.33
C SER A 310 -7.85 12.57 17.94
N LEU A 311 -7.55 11.68 17.00
CA LEU A 311 -7.18 11.97 15.62
C LEU A 311 -8.40 11.89 14.70
N ASN A 312 -9.24 12.94 14.75
CA ASN A 312 -10.40 13.11 13.86
C ASN A 312 -10.39 14.51 13.21
N GLN A 313 -9.20 15.10 13.06
CA GLN A 313 -9.07 16.46 12.54
C GLN A 313 -9.26 16.47 11.01
N PRO A 314 -9.76 17.58 10.43
CA PRO A 314 -9.83 17.72 8.98
C PRO A 314 -8.45 17.47 8.35
N LEU A 315 -8.41 16.62 7.32
CA LEU A 315 -7.17 16.25 6.65
C LEU A 315 -6.41 17.45 6.07
N ILE A 316 -7.15 18.48 5.66
CA ILE A 316 -6.61 19.74 5.14
C ILE A 316 -6.96 20.85 6.14
N SER A 317 -5.94 21.43 6.77
CA SER A 317 -6.06 22.78 7.35
C SER A 317 -6.17 23.78 6.21
N SER A 318 -7.07 24.76 6.34
CA SER A 318 -7.08 25.89 5.40
C SER A 318 -5.66 26.48 5.31
N PRO A 319 -5.10 26.71 4.12
CA PRO A 319 -3.92 27.54 4.02
C PRO A 319 -4.32 28.94 4.49
N ASP A 320 -3.70 29.40 5.58
CA ASP A 320 -3.74 30.81 5.99
C ASP A 320 -3.12 31.71 4.92
#